data_AF-A0A6B3F5H0-F1
#
_entry.id   AF-A0A6B3F5H0-F1
#
_cell.length_a   1.000
_cell.length_b   1.000
_cell.length_c   1.000
_cell.angle_alpha   90.00
_cell.angle_beta   90.00
_cell.angle_gamma   90.00
#
_symmetry.space_group_name_H-M   'P 1'
#
loop_
_entity.id
_entity.type
_entity.pdbx_description
1 polymer ?
#
loop_
_entity_poly.entity_id
_entity_poly.type
_entity_poly.pdbx_seq_one_letter_code
_entity_poly.pdbx_strand_id
1 'polypeptide(L)' 'RTIAAPAVTAWVQSVRDHDPYLREECRVVLLGEVASVAVRHPFYDVLPEVPYQYKELLGAIWREPLAPLLDPDERAR' A
#
# COMPACT_ATOMS: atom_id res chain seq x y z
N ARG A 1 -2.43 14.54 -1.53
CA ARG A 1 -2.98 13.16 -1.56
C ARG A 1 -1.83 12.22 -1.87
N THR A 2 -1.91 10.96 -1.44
CA THR A 2 -0.86 9.91 -1.44
C THR A 2 0.16 9.92 -0.30
N ILE A 3 0.21 10.92 0.58
CA ILE A 3 1.06 10.87 1.81
C ILE A 3 0.54 9.82 2.82
N ALA A 4 -0.73 9.42 2.72
CA ALA A 4 -1.38 8.53 3.69
C ALA A 4 -1.06 7.04 3.49
N ALA A 5 -0.53 6.64 2.33
CA ALA A 5 -0.36 5.22 2.00
C ALA A 5 0.53 4.48 3.01
N PRO A 6 1.74 4.95 3.34
CA PRO A 6 2.57 4.33 4.38
C PRO A 6 1.94 4.34 5.78
N ALA A 7 1.18 5.40 6.11
CA ALA A 7 0.52 5.49 7.41
C ALA A 7 -0.65 4.51 7.53
N VAL A 8 -1.42 4.33 6.45
CA VAL A 8 -2.55 3.40 6.40
C VAL A 8 -2.04 1.96 6.46
N THR A 9 -1.02 1.62 5.69
CA THR A 9 -0.47 0.26 5.70
C THR A 9 0.15 -0.09 7.06
N ALA A 10 0.88 0.85 7.67
CA ALA A 10 1.40 0.68 9.03
C ALA A 10 0.27 0.47 10.06
N TRP A 11 -0.84 1.21 9.95
CA TRP A 11 -1.99 1.00 10.83
C TRP A 11 -2.61 -0.40 10.66
N VAL A 12 -2.83 -0.87 9.42
CA VAL A 12 -3.39 -2.22 9.18
C VAL A 12 -2.43 -3.30 9.68
N GLN A 13 -1.13 -3.15 9.45
CA GLN A 13 -0.10 -4.06 9.99
C GLN A 13 -0.16 -4.11 11.52
N SER A 14 -0.31 -2.96 12.17
CA SER A 14 -0.52 -2.90 13.63
C SER A 14 -1.77 -3.67 14.06
N VAL A 15 -2.88 -3.62 13.34
CA VAL A 15 -4.08 -4.41 13.69
C VAL A 15 -3.76 -5.90 13.70
N ARG A 16 -3.12 -6.42 12.63
CA ARG A 16 -2.67 -7.82 12.57
C ARG A 16 -1.71 -8.14 13.71
N ASP A 17 -0.74 -7.28 14.00
CA ASP A 17 0.29 -7.55 15.00
C ASP A 17 -0.27 -7.68 16.41
N HIS A 18 -1.39 -7.03 16.70
CA HIS A 18 -2.06 -7.09 18.00
C HIS A 18 -3.16 -8.18 18.07
N ASP A 19 -3.44 -8.89 16.99
CA ASP A 19 -4.44 -9.96 16.94
C ASP A 19 -3.75 -11.33 16.82
N PRO A 20 -3.77 -12.18 17.87
CA PRO A 20 -3.11 -13.49 17.85
C PRO A 20 -3.66 -14.44 16.78
N TYR A 21 -4.97 -14.39 16.51
CA TYR A 21 -5.58 -15.24 15.49
C TYR A 21 -5.08 -14.86 14.09
N LEU A 22 -5.00 -13.56 13.78
CA LEU A 22 -4.47 -13.09 12.50
C LEU A 22 -2.96 -13.34 12.35
N ARG A 23 -2.19 -13.13 13.42
CA ARG A 23 -0.74 -13.28 13.41
C ARG A 23 -0.29 -14.75 13.38
N GLU A 24 -0.90 -15.59 14.21
CA GLU A 24 -0.37 -16.93 14.51
C GLU A 24 -1.14 -18.03 13.78
N GLU A 25 -2.47 -17.99 13.80
CA GLU A 25 -3.29 -19.04 13.16
C GLU A 25 -3.41 -18.80 11.66
N CYS A 26 -3.82 -17.59 11.26
CA CYS A 26 -3.99 -17.24 9.85
C CYS A 26 -2.66 -16.91 9.15
N ARG A 27 -1.62 -16.53 9.90
CA ARG A 27 -0.30 -16.10 9.39
C ARG A 27 -0.40 -15.07 8.25
N VAL A 28 -1.25 -14.05 8.42
CA VAL A 28 -1.55 -13.10 7.34
C VAL A 28 -0.30 -12.28 6.96
N VAL A 29 0.11 -12.38 5.69
CA VAL A 29 1.19 -11.58 5.12
C VAL A 29 0.62 -10.31 4.47
N LEU A 30 0.98 -9.15 5.01
CA LEU A 30 0.59 -7.83 4.51
C LEU A 30 1.82 -7.07 4.05
N LEU A 31 2.01 -6.97 2.72
CA LEU A 31 3.11 -6.22 2.12
C LEU A 31 2.79 -4.72 2.18
N GLY A 32 3.46 -4.02 3.08
CA GLY A 32 3.25 -2.60 3.29
C GLY A 32 3.70 -1.75 2.10
N GLU A 33 2.97 -0.68 1.82
CA GLU A 33 3.46 0.41 0.97
C GLU A 33 4.44 1.25 1.79
N VAL A 34 5.71 1.25 1.39
CA VAL A 34 6.80 1.91 2.13
C VAL A 34 7.06 3.32 1.62
N ALA A 35 6.65 3.61 0.38
CA ALA A 35 6.77 4.92 -0.23
C ALA A 35 5.73 5.09 -1.34
N SER A 36 5.40 6.34 -1.63
CA SER A 36 4.49 6.71 -2.71
C SER A 36 4.82 8.08 -3.26
N VAL A 37 4.49 8.30 -4.54
CA VAL A 37 4.56 9.60 -5.20
C VAL A 37 3.32 9.78 -6.06
N ALA A 38 2.77 10.99 -6.07
CA ALA A 38 1.75 11.41 -7.01
C ALA A 38 2.09 12.78 -7.56
N VAL A 39 2.09 12.88 -8.89
CA VAL A 39 2.38 14.11 -9.62
C VAL A 39 1.06 14.73 -10.02
N ARG A 40 0.82 15.97 -9.56
CA ARG A 40 -0.39 16.71 -9.92
C ARG A 40 -0.35 17.10 -11.39
N HIS A 41 -1.40 16.79 -12.12
CA HIS A 41 -1.53 17.20 -13.51
C HIS A 41 -1.84 18.70 -13.60
N PRO A 42 -1.02 19.53 -14.27
CA PRO A 42 -1.09 20.99 -14.18
C PRO A 42 -2.42 21.59 -14.63
N PHE A 43 -3.10 20.95 -15.60
CA PHE A 43 -4.38 21.43 -16.13
C PHE A 43 -5.61 20.80 -15.48
N TYR A 44 -5.62 19.49 -15.25
CA TYR A 44 -6.77 18.78 -14.67
C TYR A 44 -6.93 18.99 -13.16
N ASP A 45 -5.86 19.32 -12.44
CA ASP A 45 -5.94 19.51 -10.98
C ASP A 45 -6.81 20.72 -10.60
N VAL A 46 -6.79 21.78 -11.43
CA VAL A 46 -7.49 23.06 -11.19
C VAL A 46 -8.93 23.09 -11.70
N LEU A 47 -9.33 22.14 -12.54
CA LEU A 47 -10.68 22.12 -13.10
C LEU A 47 -11.68 21.61 -12.04
N PRO A 48 -12.82 22.30 -11.88
CA PRO A 48 -13.90 21.81 -11.03
C PRO A 48 -14.47 20.52 -11.63
N GLU A 49 -14.90 19.61 -10.77
CA GLU A 49 -15.62 18.37 -11.14
C GLU A 49 -14.88 17.43 -12.10
N VAL A 50 -13.57 17.60 -12.30
CA VAL A 50 -12.77 16.64 -13.06
C VAL A 50 -12.88 15.25 -12.44
N PRO A 51 -13.19 14.21 -13.24
CA PRO A 51 -13.17 12.82 -12.77
C PRO A 51 -11.81 12.49 -12.14
N TYR A 52 -11.84 11.85 -10.97
CA TYR A 52 -10.65 11.68 -10.14
C TYR A 52 -9.51 10.93 -10.87
N GLN A 53 -9.84 10.07 -11.84
CA GLN A 53 -8.85 9.33 -12.64
C GLN A 53 -7.88 10.27 -13.37
N TYR A 54 -8.34 11.44 -13.82
CA TYR A 54 -7.49 12.44 -14.46
C TYR A 54 -6.60 13.20 -13.47
N LYS A 55 -6.84 13.07 -12.16
CA LYS A 55 -5.98 13.60 -11.10
C LYS A 55 -4.93 12.59 -10.64
N GLU A 56 -5.00 11.35 -11.12
CA GLU A 56 -4.14 10.22 -10.71
C GLU A 56 -3.36 9.63 -11.91
N LEU A 57 -3.11 10.45 -12.93
CA LEU A 57 -2.49 10.00 -14.19
C LEU A 57 -1.01 9.60 -14.06
N LEU A 58 -0.31 10.16 -13.07
CA LEU A 58 1.10 9.87 -12.84
C LEU A 58 1.38 9.71 -11.36
N GLY A 59 1.71 8.49 -10.97
CA GLY A 59 2.13 8.14 -9.63
C GLY A 59 2.88 6.82 -9.61
N ALA A 60 3.53 6.54 -8.50
CA ALA A 60 4.16 5.27 -8.24
C ALA A 60 4.06 4.94 -6.74
N ILE A 61 4.04 3.65 -6.44
CA ILE A 61 4.11 3.12 -5.08
C ILE A 61 5.24 2.09 -5.01
N TRP A 62 5.88 2.01 -3.86
CA TRP A 62 6.84 0.97 -3.52
C TRP A 62 6.26 0.12 -2.40
N ARG A 63 6.31 -1.19 -2.57
CA ARG A 63 5.83 -2.17 -1.59
C ARG A 63 6.97 -3.03 -1.09
N GLU A 64 6.82 -3.53 0.12
CA GLU A 64 7.71 -4.56 0.67
C GLU A 64 7.76 -5.77 -0.27
N PRO A 65 8.95 -6.37 -0.48
CA PRO A 65 9.06 -7.59 -1.25
C PRO A 65 8.48 -8.77 -0.47
N LEU A 66 7.84 -9.71 -1.17
CA LEU A 66 7.31 -10.94 -0.56
C LEU A 66 8.41 -11.94 -0.20
N ALA A 67 9.48 -12.01 -0.99
CA ALA A 67 10.50 -13.05 -0.88
C ALA A 67 11.11 -13.22 0.53
N PRO A 68 11.41 -12.15 1.30
CA PRO A 68 11.94 -12.28 2.66
C PRO A 68 10.96 -12.85 3.68
N LEU A 69 9.67 -12.95 3.35
CA LEU A 69 8.60 -13.42 4.24
C LEU A 69 8.16 -14.86 3.94
N LEU A 70 8.79 -15.52 2.95
CA LEU A 70 8.51 -16.91 2.61
C LEU A 70 9.33 -17.84 3.51
N ASP A 71 8.72 -18.92 3.98
CA ASP A 71 9.44 -20.03 4.57
C ASP A 71 10.29 -20.77 3.51
N PRO A 72 11.33 -21.53 3.90
CA PRO A 72 12.24 -22.19 2.95
C PRO A 72 11.57 -23.07 1.88
N ASP A 73 10.43 -23.67 2.23
CA ASP A 73 9.67 -24.58 1.36
C ASP A 73 8.48 -23.89 0.66
N GLU A 74 8.31 -22.58 0.84
CA GLU A 74 7.21 -21.82 0.26
C GLU A 74 7.56 -21.20 -1.10
N ARG A 75 6.54 -21.02 -1.94
CA ARG A 75 6.67 -20.34 -3.24
C ARG A 75 5.48 -19.42 -3.48
N ALA A 76 5.78 -18.17 -3.81
CA ALA A 76 4.81 -17.19 -4.27
C ALA A 76 4.35 -17.46 -5.72
N ARG A 77 3.10 -17.12 -6.03
CA ARG A 77 2.52 -17.16 -7.39
C ARG A 77 2.19 -15.76 -7.89
#